data_AF-A0A3A5VM96-F1
#
_entry.id   AF-A0A3A5VM96-F1
#
_cell.length_a   1.000
_cell.length_b   1.000
_cell.length_c   1.000
_cell.angle_alpha   90.00
_cell.angle_beta   90.00
_cell.angle_gamma   90.00
#
_symmetry.space_group_name_H-M   'P 1'
#
loop_
_entity.id
_entity.type
_entity.pdbx_description
1 polymer ?
#
loop_
_entity_poly.entity_id
_entity_poly.type
_entity_poly.pdbx_seq_one_letter_code
_entity_poly.pdbx_strand_id
1 'polypeptide(L)' 'MGLLALGFILVAVLNEESVWSEPSSTTPTTSGLADSLLHDWGFALLALGLLMAMAMMGAAYLVRDERMENLLWEFGGEEE' A
#
# COMPACT_ATOMS: atom_id res chain seq x y z
N MET A 1 11.11 -2.76 -11.64
CA MET A 1 12.29 -3.32 -10.93
C MET A 1 12.63 -2.58 -9.65
N GLY A 2 12.57 -1.23 -9.58
CA GLY A 2 12.96 -0.47 -8.38
C GLY A 2 12.22 -0.84 -7.08
N LEU A 3 10.89 -0.88 -7.08
CA LEU A 3 10.10 -1.26 -5.89
C LEU A 3 10.28 -2.72 -5.49
N LEU A 4 10.46 -3.63 -6.46
CA LEU A 4 10.76 -5.04 -6.18
C LEU A 4 12.15 -5.19 -5.55
N ALA A 5 13.16 -4.50 -6.08
CA ALA A 5 14.50 -4.47 -5.51
C ALA A 5 14.50 -3.85 -4.10
N LEU A 6 13.76 -2.76 -3.90
CA LEU A 6 13.53 -2.17 -2.58
C LEU A 6 12.91 -3.21 -1.63
N GLY A 7 11.89 -3.95 -2.08
CA GLY A 7 11.27 -5.02 -1.29
C GLY A 7 12.27 -6.09 -0.85
N PHE A 8 13.14 -6.56 -1.75
CA PHE A 8 14.19 -7.52 -1.40
C PHE A 8 15.21 -6.96 -0.40
N ILE A 9 15.62 -5.70 -0.56
CA ILE A 9 16.53 -5.03 0.39
C ILE A 9 15.88 -4.94 1.77
N LEU A 10 14.60 -4.58 1.83
CA LEU A 10 13.86 -4.44 3.08
C LEU A 10 13.73 -5.79 3.80
N VAL A 11 13.43 -6.86 3.06
CA VAL A 11 13.42 -8.23 3.59
C VAL A 11 14.79 -8.63 4.12
N ALA A 12 15.86 -8.33 3.40
CA ALA A 12 17.22 -8.66 3.83
C ALA A 12 17.59 -7.97 5.15
N VAL A 13 17.32 -6.66 5.26
CA VAL A 13 17.60 -5.89 6.49
C VAL A 13 16.77 -6.39 7.67
N LEU A 14 15.48 -6.66 7.47
CA LEU A 14 14.61 -7.16 8.55
C LEU A 14 14.97 -8.55 9.05
N ASN A 15 15.67 -9.36 8.24
CA ASN A 15 16.13 -10.69 8.66
C ASN A 15 17.51 -10.67 9.33
N GLU A 16 18.18 -9.52 9.40
CA GLU A 16 19.50 -9.43 9.99
C GLU A 16 19.42 -9.53 11.53
N GLU A 17 20.20 -10.44 12.12
CA GLU A 17 20.19 -10.69 13.58
C GLU A 17 20.56 -9.44 14.40
N SER A 18 21.46 -8.62 13.86
CA SER A 18 21.93 -7.36 14.45
C SER A 18 20.81 -6.33 14.68
N VAL A 19 19.76 -6.37 13.86
CA VAL A 19 18.60 -5.46 13.99
C VAL A 19 17.78 -5.77 15.23
N TRP A 20 17.81 -7.02 15.69
CA TRP A 20 17.01 -7.51 16.81
C TRP A 20 17.83 -7.80 18.07
N SER A 21 19.14 -7.60 18.04
CA SER A 21 20.04 -7.97 19.13
C SER A 21 19.87 -7.12 20.40
N GLU A 22 19.30 -5.93 20.27
CA GLU A 22 19.07 -5.02 21.40
C GLU A 22 17.56 -4.86 21.68
N PRO A 23 17.04 -5.47 22.76
CA PRO A 23 15.66 -5.25 23.15
C PRO A 23 15.47 -3.81 23.61
N SER A 24 14.40 -3.16 23.14
CA SER A 24 14.03 -1.82 23.56
C SER A 24 13.82 -1.77 25.08
N SER A 25 14.46 -0.80 25.74
CA SER A 25 14.24 -0.50 27.16
C SER A 25 12.94 0.29 27.41
N THR A 26 12.34 0.82 26.35
CA THR A 26 11.12 1.61 26.37
C THR A 26 9.95 0.85 25.74
N THR A 27 8.81 0.89 26.43
CA THR A 27 7.55 0.34 25.91
C THR A 27 6.90 1.35 24.95
N PRO A 28 6.40 0.91 23.78
CA PRO A 28 5.68 1.79 22.88
C PRO A 28 4.42 2.36 23.56
N THR A 29 4.22 3.66 23.40
CA THR A 29 3.03 4.37 23.88
C THR A 29 2.23 4.89 22.68
N THR A 30 0.93 5.05 22.85
CA THR A 30 0.08 5.62 21.79
C THR A 30 0.54 7.02 21.38
N SER A 31 0.98 7.84 22.34
CA SER A 31 1.52 9.17 22.06
C SER A 31 2.85 9.13 21.32
N GLY A 32 3.78 8.24 21.70
CA GLY A 32 5.06 8.08 21.01
C GLY A 32 4.89 7.54 19.59
N LEU A 33 3.93 6.63 19.38
CA LEU A 33 3.57 6.16 18.04
C LEU A 33 3.00 7.29 17.18
N ALA A 34 2.08 8.09 17.73
CA ALA A 34 1.49 9.22 17.01
C ALA A 34 2.53 10.26 16.62
N ASP A 35 3.46 10.58 17.53
CA ASP A 35 4.56 11.49 17.26
C ASP A 35 5.47 10.96 16.13
N SER A 36 5.87 9.69 16.22
CA SER A 36 6.73 9.09 15.19
C SER A 36 6.03 8.99 13.83
N LEU A 37 4.74 8.68 13.77
CA LEU A 37 4.01 8.59 12.50
C LEU A 37 3.73 9.95 11.86
N LEU A 38 3.43 10.98 12.66
CA LEU A 38 3.01 12.29 12.16
C LEU A 38 4.17 13.27 11.97
N HIS A 39 5.25 13.14 12.75
CA HIS A 39 6.47 13.93 12.61
C HIS A 39 7.56 13.16 11.88
N ASP A 40 8.18 12.14 12.50
CA ASP A 40 9.39 11.49 11.95
C ASP A 40 9.12 10.82 10.59
N TRP A 41 8.00 10.11 10.48
CA TRP A 41 7.60 9.35 9.30
C TRP A 41 6.50 10.03 8.47
N GLY A 42 6.17 11.28 8.77
CA GLY A 42 5.02 11.98 8.17
C GLY A 42 5.04 11.98 6.63
N PHE A 43 6.22 12.17 6.02
CA PHE A 43 6.36 12.14 4.57
C PHE A 43 6.11 10.73 3.99
N ALA A 44 6.63 9.69 4.64
CA ALA A 44 6.39 8.30 4.21
C ALA A 44 4.91 7.92 4.35
N LEU A 45 4.26 8.36 5.44
CA LEU A 45 2.83 8.16 5.66
C LEU A 45 1.98 8.85 4.58
N LEU A 46 2.34 10.07 4.18
CA LEU A 46 1.70 10.79 3.08
C LEU A 46 1.87 10.04 1.75
N ALA A 47 3.09 9.60 1.44
CA ALA A 47 3.36 8.82 0.23
C ALA A 47 2.55 7.51 0.20
N LEU A 48 2.45 6.81 1.33
CA LEU A 48 1.62 5.62 1.47
C LEU A 48 0.14 5.93 1.21
N GLY A 49 -0.38 7.02 1.79
CA GLY A 49 -1.76 7.47 1.57
C GLY A 49 -2.06 7.75 0.10
N LEU A 50 -1.13 8.40 -0.61
CA LEU A 50 -1.24 8.64 -2.05
C LEU A 50 -1.25 7.34 -2.85
N LEU A 51 -0.35 6.40 -2.52
CA LEU A 51 -0.30 5.08 -3.17
C LEU A 51 -1.60 4.31 -2.95
N MET A 52 -2.15 4.33 -1.73
CA MET A 52 -3.45 3.71 -1.43
C MET A 52 -4.58 4.37 -2.21
N ALA A 53 -4.60 5.71 -2.31
CA ALA A 53 -5.59 6.43 -3.09
C ALA A 53 -5.55 6.04 -4.58
N MET A 54 -4.35 5.93 -5.17
CA MET A 54 -4.20 5.45 -6.54
C MET A 54 -4.66 4.00 -6.71
N ALA A 55 -4.35 3.13 -5.75
CA ALA A 55 -4.81 1.74 -5.78
C ALA A 55 -6.34 1.64 -5.73
N MET A 56 -7.00 2.44 -4.87
CA MET A 56 -8.46 2.48 -4.79
C MET A 56 -9.10 2.99 -6.08
N MET A 57 -8.54 4.05 -6.67
CA MET A 57 -9.02 4.54 -7.97
C MET A 57 -8.87 3.46 -9.04
N GLY A 58 -7.70 2.81 -9.14
CA GLY A 58 -7.47 1.72 -10.10
C GLY A 58 -8.48 0.57 -9.95
N ALA A 59 -8.74 0.12 -8.72
CA ALA A 59 -9.72 -0.93 -8.47
C ALA A 59 -11.15 -0.53 -8.89
N ALA A 60 -11.54 0.73 -8.64
CA ALA A 60 -12.84 1.23 -9.08
C ALA A 60 -12.97 1.29 -10.61
N TYR A 61 -11.90 1.70 -11.31
CA TYR A 61 -11.86 1.70 -12.77
C TYR A 61 -11.98 0.28 -13.34
N LEU A 62 -11.31 -0.72 -12.76
CA LEU A 62 -11.43 -2.12 -13.21
C LEU A 62 -12.88 -2.63 -13.11
N VAL A 63 -13.54 -2.42 -11.97
CA VAL A 63 -14.94 -2.84 -11.80
C VAL A 63 -15.86 -2.08 -12.75
N ARG A 64 -15.65 -0.77 -12.93
CA ARG A 64 -16.45 0.02 -13.88
C ARG A 64 -16.30 -0.50 -15.30
N ASP A 65 -15.08 -0.81 -15.71
CA ASP A 65 -14.80 -1.29 -17.05
C ASP A 65 -15.43 -2.68 -17.28
N GLU A 66 -15.38 -3.60 -16.30
CA GLU A 66 -16.14 -4.87 -16.33
C GLU A 66 -17.66 -4.64 -16.46
N ARG A 67 -18.21 -3.66 -15.75
CA ARG A 67 -19.65 -3.32 -15.82
C ARG A 67 -20.04 -2.75 -17.18
N MET A 68 -19.18 -1.93 -17.79
CA MET A 68 -19.42 -1.40 -19.14
C MET A 68 -19.38 -2.50 -20.19
N GLU A 69 -18.41 -3.41 -20.12
CA GLU A 69 -18.32 -4.56 -21.04
C GLU A 69 -19.58 -5.43 -20.96
N ASN A 70 -20.06 -5.72 -19.75
CA ASN A 70 -21.29 -6.49 -19.56
C ASN A 70 -22.53 -5.82 -20.16
N LEU A 71 -22.64 -4.49 -20.07
CA LEU A 71 -23.75 -3.74 -20.68
C LEU A 71 -23.68 -3.74 -22.21
N LEU A 72 -22.48 -3.62 -22.79
CA LEU A 72 -22.31 -3.70 -24.24
C LEU A 72 -22.67 -5.08 -24.80
N TRP A 73 -22.36 -6.15 -24.06
CA TRP A 73 -22.81 -7.49 -24.41
C TRP A 73 -24.34 -7.63 -24.38
N GLU A 74 -25.00 -7.04 -23.38
CA GLU A 74 -26.47 -7.03 -23.28
C GLU A 74 -27.14 -6.29 -24.45
N PHE A 75 -26.61 -5.12 -24.86
CA PHE A 75 -27.14 -4.38 -26.00
C PHE A 75 -26.79 -4.97 -27.38
N GLY A 76 -25.62 -5.62 -27.51
CA GLY A 76 -25.18 -6.24 -28.76
C GLY A 76 -25.78 -7.62 -29.02
N GLY A 77 -26.33 -8.28 -28.00
CA GLY A 77 -26.97 -9.60 -28.11
C GLY A 77 -28.42 -9.56 -28.61
N GLU A 78 -29.03 -8.38 -28.77
CA GLU A 78 -30.41 -8.23 -29.28
C GLU A 78 -30.50 -8.14 -30.81
N GLU A 79 -29.36 -8.19 -31.54
CA GLU A 79 -29.32 -8.10 -33.02
C GLU A 79 -29.32 -9.47 -33.75
N GLU A 80 -29.59 -10.59 -33.07
CA GLU A 80 -29.87 -11.91 -33.71
C GLU A 80 -31.33 -12.36 -33.57
#